data_AF-A0AAU7V7B4-F1
#
_entry.id   AF-A0AAU7V7B4-F1
#
_cell.length_a   1.000
_cell.length_b   1.000
_cell.length_c   1.000
_cell.angle_alpha   90.00
_cell.angle_beta   90.00
_cell.angle_gamma   90.00
#
_symmetry.space_group_name_H-M   'P 1'
#
loop_
_entity.id
_entity.type
_entity.pdbx_description
1 polymer ?
#
loop_
_entity_poly.entity_id
_entity_poly.type
_entity_poly.pdbx_seq_one_letter_code
_entity_poly.pdbx_strand_id
1 'polypeptide(L)' 'MGRGRQKAKQMKVARRLKYFSPETDLDALQRELSGHPEDSNEEFEELDEDFDDKYYVDDWDDSDRR' A
#
# COMPACT_ATOMS: atom_id res chain seq x y z
N MET A 1 -41.91 -4.30 4.74
CA MET A 1 -41.60 -3.65 3.44
C MET A 1 -40.42 -2.65 3.54
N GLY A 2 -39.32 -2.96 4.23
CA GLY A 2 -38.23 -1.98 4.51
C GLY A 2 -36.86 -2.26 3.86
N ARG A 3 -36.62 -3.47 3.37
CA ARG A 3 -35.28 -3.91 2.94
C ARG A 3 -34.80 -3.25 1.64
N GLY A 4 -35.70 -2.95 0.70
CA GLY A 4 -35.34 -2.31 -0.58
C GLY A 4 -34.74 -0.91 -0.41
N ARG A 5 -35.25 -0.13 0.55
CA ARG A 5 -34.72 1.21 0.87
C ARG A 5 -33.35 1.15 1.51
N GLN A 6 -33.13 0.19 2.41
CA GLN A 6 -31.82 -0.05 3.03
C GLN A 6 -30.78 -0.48 1.98
N LYS A 7 -31.14 -1.42 1.10
CA LYS A 7 -30.26 -1.88 0.01
C LYS A 7 -29.91 -0.73 -0.95
N ALA A 8 -30.87 0.11 -1.30
CA ALA A 8 -30.61 1.29 -2.13
C ALA A 8 -29.65 2.29 -1.45
N LYS A 9 -29.84 2.56 -0.15
CA LYS A 9 -28.92 3.41 0.63
C LYS A 9 -27.50 2.84 0.67
N GLN A 10 -27.36 1.54 0.95
CA GLN A 10 -26.06 0.86 0.98
C GLN A 10 -25.37 0.90 -0.38
N MET A 11 -26.09 0.64 -1.47
CA MET A 11 -25.52 0.68 -2.82
C MET A 11 -25.04 2.10 -3.20
N LYS A 12 -25.73 3.15 -2.75
CA LYS A 12 -25.31 4.54 -2.93
C LYS A 12 -24.02 4.83 -2.15
N VAL A 13 -23.92 4.37 -0.90
CA VAL A 13 -22.71 4.51 -0.07
C VAL A 13 -21.54 3.74 -0.68
N ALA A 14 -21.75 2.49 -1.08
CA ALA A 14 -20.73 1.66 -1.70
C ALA A 14 -20.20 2.26 -3.01
N ARG A 15 -21.08 2.82 -3.87
CA ARG A 15 -20.65 3.54 -5.07
C ARG A 15 -19.83 4.77 -4.74
N ARG A 16 -20.25 5.56 -3.74
CA ARG A 16 -19.44 6.69 -3.28
C ARG A 16 -18.08 6.22 -2.84
N LEU A 17 -17.98 5.21 -1.98
CA LEU A 17 -16.68 4.67 -1.53
C LEU A 17 -15.82 4.13 -2.68
N LYS A 18 -16.40 3.38 -3.62
CA LYS A 18 -15.67 2.80 -4.74
C LYS A 18 -15.09 3.84 -5.70
N TYR A 19 -15.83 4.93 -5.93
CA TYR A 19 -15.47 5.97 -6.90
C TYR A 19 -15.08 7.28 -6.21
N PHE A 20 -14.83 7.25 -4.91
CA PHE A 20 -14.33 8.41 -4.18
C PHE A 20 -12.83 8.50 -4.42
N SER A 21 -12.45 9.46 -5.25
CA SER A 21 -11.08 9.96 -5.29
C SER A 21 -11.01 11.14 -4.34
N PRO A 22 -10.28 11.06 -3.22
CA PRO A 22 -9.99 12.26 -2.44
C PRO A 22 -9.21 13.25 -3.30
N GLU A 23 -9.49 14.54 -3.13
CA GLU A 23 -8.61 15.59 -3.64
C GLU A 23 -7.40 15.64 -2.71
N THR A 24 -6.23 15.31 -3.24
CA THR A 24 -4.96 15.36 -2.51
C THR A 24 -4.35 16.75 -2.67
N ASP A 25 -4.06 17.42 -1.57
CA ASP A 25 -3.29 18.67 -1.58
C ASP A 25 -1.81 18.34 -1.86
N LEU A 26 -1.42 18.51 -3.12
CA LEU A 26 -0.06 18.21 -3.59
C LEU A 26 0.97 19.20 -3.02
N ASP A 27 0.57 20.45 -2.75
CA ASP A 27 1.47 21.47 -2.22
C ASP A 27 1.83 21.17 -0.75
N ALA A 28 0.86 20.72 0.03
CA ALA A 28 1.08 20.26 1.40
C ALA A 28 2.01 19.03 1.43
N LEU A 29 1.79 18.06 0.55
CA LEU A 29 2.62 16.84 0.43
C LEU A 29 4.06 17.18 0.03
N GLN A 30 4.24 18.07 -0.95
CA GLN A 30 5.57 18.50 -1.37
C GLN A 30 6.34 19.17 -0.24
N ARG A 31 5.66 20.01 0.57
CA ARG A 31 6.29 20.68 1.71
C ARG A 31 6.77 19.67 2.76
N GLU A 32 5.98 18.64 3.03
CA GLU A 32 6.34 17.56 3.96
C GLU A 32 7.55 16.77 3.47
N LEU A 33 7.55 16.34 2.19
CA LEU A 33 8.67 15.62 1.57
C LEU A 33 9.95 16.47 1.53
N SER A 34 9.84 17.75 1.21
CA SER A 34 10.99 18.66 1.14
C SER A 34 11.56 19.05 2.52
N GLY A 35 10.79 18.83 3.59
CA GLY A 35 11.15 19.22 4.96
C GLY A 35 11.87 18.14 5.75
N HIS A 36 11.93 16.91 5.24
CA HIS A 36 12.68 15.83 5.86
C HIS A 36 14.09 15.79 5.23
N PRO A 37 15.17 16.14 5.95
CA PRO A 37 16.51 15.82 5.50
C PRO A 37 16.62 14.28 5.37
N GLU A 38 17.44 13.81 4.44
CA GLU A 38 17.55 12.42 3.98
C GLU A 38 18.02 11.37 5.01
N ASP A 39 17.76 11.57 6.31
CA ASP A 39 18.06 10.61 7.37
C ASP A 39 17.19 9.33 7.29
N SER A 40 16.17 9.28 6.44
CA SER A 40 15.33 8.08 6.26
C SER A 40 15.84 7.13 5.16
N ASN A 41 16.92 7.48 4.44
CA ASN A 41 17.43 6.64 3.36
C ASN A 41 18.27 5.46 3.91
N GLU A 42 18.90 5.63 5.07
CA GLU A 42 19.74 4.59 5.71
C GLU A 42 18.90 3.39 6.19
N GLU A 43 17.66 3.59 6.65
CA GLU A 43 16.78 2.51 7.12
C GLU A 43 16.16 1.70 5.96
N PHE A 44 16.08 2.29 4.75
CA PHE A 44 15.50 1.62 3.58
C PHE A 44 16.49 0.71 2.87
N GLU A 45 17.79 1.04 2.89
CA GLU A 45 18.86 0.20 2.33
C GLU A 45 19.05 -1.10 3.13
N GLU A 46 18.97 -1.04 4.48
CA GLU A 46 19.12 -2.23 5.35
C GLU A 46 17.97 -3.25 5.17
N LEU A 47 16.76 -2.79 4.81
CA LEU A 47 15.60 -3.65 4.59
C LEU A 47 15.65 -4.42 3.26
N ASP A 48 16.34 -3.90 2.24
CA ASP A 48 16.45 -4.54 0.92
C ASP A 48 17.43 -5.72 0.95
N GLU A 49 18.58 -5.54 1.62
CA GLU A 49 19.59 -6.59 1.80
C GLU A 49 19.03 -7.80 2.59
N ASP A 50 18.28 -7.54 3.66
CA ASP A 50 17.77 -8.58 4.57
C ASP A 50 16.53 -9.33 4.01
N PHE A 51 15.92 -8.79 2.95
CA PHE A 51 14.79 -9.37 2.23
C PHE A 51 15.25 -10.27 1.08
N ASP A 52 16.25 -9.84 0.31
CA ASP A 52 16.77 -10.61 -0.83
C ASP A 52 17.39 -11.94 -0.36
N ASP A 53 18.17 -11.90 0.73
CA ASP A 53 18.81 -13.08 1.32
C ASP A 53 17.81 -14.11 1.87
N LYS A 54 16.63 -13.71 2.38
CA LYS A 54 15.65 -14.67 2.96
C LYS A 54 14.82 -15.40 1.91
N TYR A 55 14.63 -14.82 0.73
CA TYR A 55 13.80 -15.40 -0.33
C TYR A 55 14.62 -16.15 -1.39
N TYR A 56 15.91 -15.85 -1.55
CA TYR A 56 16.77 -16.54 -2.51
C TYR A 56 17.26 -17.92 -2.06
N VAL A 57 17.31 -18.26 -0.77
CA VAL A 57 17.88 -19.56 -0.33
C VAL A 57 16.89 -20.72 -0.39
N ASP A 58 15.58 -20.46 -0.33
CA ASP A 58 14.56 -21.51 -0.17
C ASP A 58 14.10 -22.14 -1.51
N ASP A 59 14.14 -21.38 -2.62
CA ASP A 59 13.64 -21.85 -3.93
C ASP A 59 14.67 -22.69 -4.73
N TRP A 60 15.97 -22.58 -4.40
CA TRP A 60 17.04 -23.23 -5.16
C TRP A 60 17.52 -24.58 -4.59
N ASP A 61 17.31 -24.91 -3.31
CA ASP A 61 17.76 -26.19 -2.71
C ASP A 61 16.79 -27.37 -2.97
N ASP A 62 15.54 -27.12 -3.35
CA ASP A 62 14.54 -28.19 -3.61
C ASP A 62 14.54 -28.69 -5.08
N SER A 63 15.23 -27.99 -6.00
CA SER A 63 15.25 -28.36 -7.42
C SER A 63 16.26 -29.46 -7.78
N ASP A 64 17.23 -29.77 -6.91
CA ASP A 64 18.29 -30.76 -7.19
C ASP A 64 18.02 -32.17 -6.60
N ARG A 65 16.85 -32.41 -5.97
CA ARG A 65 16.48 -33.73 -5.40
C ARG A 65 15.34 -34.44 -6.14
N ARG A 66 15.22 -34.30 -7.46
CA ARG A 66 14.18 -35.01 -8.23
C ARG A 66 14.67 -35.77 -9.45
#